data_AF-A0A938CQ65-F1
#
_entry.id   AF-A0A938CQ65-F1
#
_cell.length_a   1.000
_cell.length_b   1.000
_cell.length_c   1.000
_cell.angle_alpha   90.00
_cell.angle_beta   90.00
_cell.angle_gamma   90.00
#
_symmetry.space_group_name_H-M   'P 1'
#
loop_
_entity.id
_entity.type
_entity.pdbx_description
1 polymer ?
#
loop_
_entity_poly.entity_id
_entity_poly.type
_entity_poly.pdbx_seq_one_letter_code
_entity_poly.pdbx_strand_id
1 'polypeptide(L)'
;MKRLAAVGLVLMAQALPARATEWTICAAADGKASFSVLSGSLGIGLATDFRVNVGEENWSTQEGEGTPITRGQAFEDDRFILIDVVT
;
A
#
# COMPACT_ATOMS: atom_id res chain seq x y z
N MET A 1 -25.99 -12.60 34.47
CA MET A 1 -24.63 -13.11 34.16
C MET A 1 -24.49 -13.59 32.70
N LYS A 2 -25.35 -14.48 32.17
CA LYS A 2 -25.25 -14.96 30.77
C LYS A 2 -25.32 -13.87 29.67
N ARG A 3 -26.08 -12.79 29.90
CA ARG A 3 -26.19 -11.67 28.94
C ARG A 3 -24.93 -10.80 28.85
N LEU A 4 -24.16 -10.69 29.94
CA LEU A 4 -22.90 -9.93 29.96
C LEU A 4 -21.79 -10.67 29.21
N ALA A 5 -21.76 -12.00 29.29
CA ALA A 5 -20.81 -12.83 28.56
C ALA A 5 -21.00 -12.74 27.03
N ALA A 6 -22.25 -12.64 26.56
CA ALA A 6 -22.56 -12.50 25.14
C ALA A 6 -22.08 -11.15 24.56
N VAL A 7 -22.19 -10.06 25.32
CA VAL A 7 -21.72 -8.73 24.90
C VAL A 7 -20.19 -8.67 24.81
N GLY A 8 -19.49 -9.33 25.74
CA GLY A 8 -18.03 -9.41 25.70
C GLY A 8 -17.48 -10.14 24.47
N LEU A 9 -18.15 -11.22 24.03
CA LEU A 9 -17.74 -11.98 22.85
C LEU A 9 -17.92 -11.18 21.54
N VAL A 10 -18.98 -10.38 21.44
CA VAL A 10 -19.26 -9.55 20.25
C VAL A 10 -18.23 -8.43 20.10
N LEU A 11 -17.76 -7.82 21.21
CA LEU A 11 -16.76 -6.76 21.20
C LEU A 11 -15.37 -7.27 20.81
N MET A 12 -14.98 -8.48 21.23
CA MET A 12 -13.70 -9.08 20.83
C MET A 12 -13.67 -9.47 19.34
N ALA A 13 -14.83 -9.74 18.73
CA ALA A 13 -14.92 -10.04 17.31
C ALA A 13 -14.74 -8.81 16.39
N GLN A 14 -14.72 -7.58 16.95
CA GLN A 14 -14.52 -6.34 16.19
C GLN A 14 -13.07 -5.86 16.18
N ALA A 15 -12.18 -6.52 16.93
CA ALA A 15 -10.74 -6.24 16.88
C ALA A 15 -10.13 -6.88 15.63
N LEU A 16 -10.56 -6.42 14.45
CA LEU A 16 -9.79 -6.65 13.23
C LEU A 16 -8.40 -6.04 13.47
N PRO A 17 -7.31 -6.75 13.12
CA PRO A 17 -6.00 -6.15 13.20
C PRO A 17 -6.03 -4.89 12.34
N ALA A 18 -5.77 -3.74 12.95
CA ALA A 18 -5.49 -2.53 12.19
C ALA A 18 -4.25 -2.84 11.35
N ARG A 19 -4.47 -3.19 10.08
CA ARG A 19 -3.37 -3.30 9.12
C ARG A 19 -2.86 -1.88 8.96
N ALA A 20 -1.77 -1.56 9.65
CA ALA A 20 -1.09 -0.29 9.48
C ALA A 20 -0.42 -0.33 8.11
N THR A 21 -1.22 -0.04 7.08
CA THR A 21 -0.79 0.25 5.74
C THR A 21 -0.75 1.76 5.57
N GLU A 22 0.35 2.28 5.05
CA GLU A 22 0.56 3.70 4.84
C GLU A 22 1.00 3.95 3.40
N TRP A 23 0.46 5.02 2.82
CA TRP A 23 0.90 5.51 1.52
C TRP A 23 2.14 6.38 1.70
N THR A 24 3.24 5.97 1.10
CA THR A 24 4.39 6.86 0.86
C THR A 24 4.20 7.51 -0.50
N ILE A 25 4.20 8.85 -0.53
CA ILE A 25 4.00 9.63 -1.75
C ILE A 25 5.22 10.52 -1.96
N CYS A 26 5.87 10.34 -3.09
CA CYS A 26 6.98 11.17 -3.55
C CYS A 26 6.53 11.93 -4.79
N ALA A 27 6.79 13.24 -4.83
CA ALA A 27 6.47 14.07 -6.00
C ALA A 27 7.67 14.96 -6.33
N ALA A 28 7.89 15.17 -7.63
CA ALA A 28 8.84 16.17 -8.10
C ALA A 28 8.37 17.58 -7.67
N ALA A 29 9.31 18.47 -7.38
CA ALA A 29 9.01 19.83 -6.92
C ALA A 29 8.18 20.65 -7.93
N ASP A 30 8.29 20.32 -9.22
CA ASP A 30 7.53 20.95 -10.31
C ASP A 30 6.19 20.23 -10.62
N GLY A 31 5.86 19.18 -9.86
CA GLY A 31 4.62 18.42 -9.99
C GLY A 31 4.53 17.54 -11.24
N LYS A 32 5.56 17.48 -12.09
CA LYS A 32 5.49 16.73 -13.36
C LYS A 32 5.60 15.22 -13.22
N ALA A 33 6.08 14.76 -12.07
CA ALA A 33 6.19 13.34 -11.78
C ALA A 33 5.78 13.07 -10.33
N SER A 34 5.10 11.95 -10.12
CA SER A 34 4.85 11.41 -8.79
C SER A 34 4.92 9.90 -8.79
N PHE A 35 5.26 9.36 -7.63
CA PHE A 35 5.27 7.95 -7.34
C PHE A 35 4.63 7.75 -5.97
N SER A 36 3.72 6.79 -5.86
CA SER A 36 3.15 6.41 -4.58
C SER A 36 3.17 4.91 -4.39
N VAL A 37 3.49 4.48 -3.18
CA VAL A 37 3.53 3.08 -2.76
C VAL A 37 2.76 2.88 -1.47
N LEU A 38 1.88 1.87 -1.45
CA LEU A 38 1.18 1.44 -0.24
C LEU A 38 2.01 0.37 0.47
N SER A 39 2.51 0.66 1.67
CA SER A 39 3.40 -0.24 2.44
C SER A 39 2.77 -0.62 3.78
N GLY A 40 2.95 -1.86 4.25
CA GLY A 40 2.41 -2.35 5.53
C GLY A 40 3.45 -2.58 6.65
N SER A 41 3.07 -2.38 7.92
CA SER A 41 3.98 -2.39 9.09
C SER A 41 4.52 -3.74 9.58
N LEU A 42 4.23 -4.87 8.93
CA LEU A 42 4.60 -6.20 9.45
C LEU A 42 6.03 -6.66 9.08
N GLY A 43 6.87 -5.75 8.58
CA GLY A 43 8.27 -6.01 8.25
C GLY A 43 8.56 -5.81 6.76
N ILE A 44 9.87 -5.70 6.48
CA ILE A 44 10.52 -5.56 5.17
C ILE A 44 9.70 -6.23 4.05
N GLY A 45 9.22 -5.45 3.08
CA GLY A 45 8.67 -5.95 1.81
C GLY A 45 7.15 -6.18 1.75
N LEU A 46 6.33 -5.16 2.04
CA LEU A 46 4.86 -5.24 1.86
C LEU A 46 4.29 -4.13 0.98
N ALA A 47 5.03 -3.68 -0.03
CA ALA A 47 4.49 -2.72 -0.98
C ALA A 47 3.37 -3.36 -1.83
N THR A 48 2.10 -3.11 -1.50
CA THR A 48 0.95 -3.79 -2.11
C THR A 48 0.48 -3.13 -3.40
N ASP A 49 0.50 -1.80 -3.44
CA ASP A 49 0.01 -1.00 -4.56
C ASP A 49 1.04 0.03 -5.00
N PHE A 50 1.12 0.24 -6.32
CA PHE A 50 2.04 1.17 -6.96
C PHE A 50 1.31 2.05 -7.96
N ARG A 51 1.61 3.34 -7.90
CA ARG A 51 1.16 4.31 -8.90
C ARG A 51 2.31 5.20 -9.31
N VAL A 52 2.47 5.40 -10.62
CA VAL A 52 3.43 6.31 -11.21
C VAL A 52 2.68 7.27 -12.11
N ASN A 53 2.92 8.56 -11.98
CA ASN A 53 2.40 9.57 -12.90
C ASN A 53 3.57 10.37 -13.46
N VAL A 54 3.60 10.58 -14.78
CA VAL A 54 4.58 11.42 -15.47
C VAL A 54 3.84 12.21 -16.56
N GLY A 55 3.68 13.52 -16.36
CA GLY A 55 2.89 14.35 -17.26
C GLY A 55 1.44 13.87 -17.34
N GLU A 56 1.02 13.41 -18.52
CA GLU A 56 -0.31 12.86 -18.79
C GLU A 56 -0.36 11.32 -18.69
N GLU A 57 0.80 10.68 -18.55
CA GLU A 57 0.91 9.23 -18.47
C GLU A 57 0.78 8.77 -17.01
N ASN A 58 0.02 7.69 -16.82
CA ASN A 58 -0.14 7.04 -15.53
C ASN A 58 0.00 5.52 -15.67
N TRP A 59 0.59 4.91 -14.64
CA TRP A 59 0.71 3.47 -14.49
C TRP A 59 0.25 3.07 -13.11
N SER A 60 -0.51 1.98 -13.01
CA SER A 60 -1.01 1.48 -11.74
C SER A 60 -1.04 -0.04 -11.70
N THR A 61 -0.76 -0.61 -10.53
CA THR A 61 -1.04 -2.03 -10.24
C THR A 61 -2.53 -2.29 -10.03
N GLN A 62 -3.33 -1.23 -9.87
CA GLN A 62 -4.77 -1.29 -9.68
C GLN A 62 -5.50 -1.12 -11.01
N GLU A 63 -6.38 -2.07 -11.34
CA GLU A 63 -7.18 -2.03 -12.56
C GLU A 63 -8.06 -0.76 -12.61
N GLY A 64 -8.05 -0.10 -13.77
CA GLY A 64 -8.86 1.11 -14.03
C GLY A 64 -8.23 2.43 -13.59
N GLU A 65 -7.06 2.43 -12.95
CA GLU A 65 -6.37 3.65 -12.50
C GLU A 65 -5.22 4.11 -13.41
N GLY A 66 -5.06 3.48 -14.56
CA GLY A 66 -4.07 3.87 -15.56
C GLY A 66 -3.64 2.72 -16.46
N THR A 67 -2.49 2.86 -17.11
CA THR A 67 -1.84 1.73 -17.79
C THR A 67 -1.49 0.65 -16.76
N PRO A 68 -1.98 -0.59 -16.93
CA PRO A 68 -1.65 -1.66 -15.99
C PRO A 68 -0.16 -1.94 -15.94
N ILE A 69 0.36 -2.12 -14.73
CA ILE A 69 1.72 -2.59 -14.47
C ILE A 69 1.68 -3.74 -13.48
N THR A 70 2.63 -4.66 -13.61
CA THR A 70 2.83 -5.76 -12.66
C THR A 70 4.03 -5.46 -11.78
N ARG A 71 3.86 -5.67 -10.47
CA ARG A 71 4.97 -5.66 -9.52
C ARG A 71 5.80 -6.94 -9.68
N GLY A 72 7.07 -6.76 -10.00
CA GLY A 72 8.07 -7.82 -10.03
C GLY A 72 8.67 -8.09 -8.65
N GLN A 73 10.00 -8.18 -8.60
CA GLN A 73 10.75 -8.35 -7.35
C GLN A 73 10.78 -7.04 -6.55
N ALA A 74 10.81 -7.15 -5.23
CA ALA A 74 10.99 -6.01 -4.33
C ALA A 74 12.00 -6.32 -3.23
N PHE A 75 12.86 -5.34 -2.93
CA PHE A 75 13.86 -5.38 -1.88
C PHE A 75 13.74 -4.12 -1.03
N GLU A 76 13.92 -4.24 0.28
CA GLU A 76 13.84 -3.11 1.20
C GLU A 76 14.94 -3.26 2.27
N ASP A 77 15.55 -2.13 2.64
CA ASP A 77 16.39 -1.98 3.82
C ASP A 77 15.98 -0.71 4.60
N ASP A 78 16.78 -0.32 5.59
CA ASP A 78 16.52 0.86 6.42
C ASP A 78 16.67 2.20 5.67
N ARG A 79 17.13 2.19 4.42
CA ARG A 79 17.43 3.37 3.62
C ARG A 79 16.67 3.43 2.30
N PHE A 80 16.34 2.29 1.70
CA PHE A 80 15.70 2.26 0.40
C PHE A 80 14.68 1.14 0.24
N ILE A 81 13.76 1.37 -0.69
CA ILE A 81 12.88 0.37 -1.27
C ILE A 81 13.17 0.33 -2.77
N LEU A 82 13.48 -0.86 -3.29
CA LEU A 82 13.70 -1.13 -4.70
C LEU A 82 12.57 -2.04 -5.18
N ILE A 83 11.82 -1.60 -6.19
CA ILE A 83 10.74 -2.38 -6.78
C ILE A 83 10.93 -2.44 -8.28
N ASP A 84 10.93 -3.66 -8.80
CA ASP A 84 10.86 -3.93 -10.23
C ASP A 84 9.39 -3.83 -10.69
N VAL A 85 9.18 -3.14 -11.82
CA VAL A 85 7.87 -2.86 -12.38
C VAL A 85 7.92 -3.17 -13.87
N VAL A 86 7.01 -4.03 -14.32
CA VAL A 86 6.91 -4.44 -15.73
C VAL A 86 5.53 -4.11 -16.29
N THR A 87 5.48 -3.74 -17.57
CA THR A 87 4.26 -3.46 -18.34
C THR A 87 3.83 -4.67 -19.16
#